data_AF-A0A1C5KY39-F1
#
_entry.id   AF-A0A1C5KY39-F1
#
_cell.length_a   1.000
_cell.length_b   1.000
_cell.length_c   1.000
_cell.angle_alpha   90.00
_cell.angle_beta   90.00
_cell.angle_gamma   90.00
#
_symmetry.space_group_name_H-M   'P 1'
#
loop_
_entity.id
_entity.type
_entity.pdbx_description
1 polymer ?
#
loop_
_entity_poly.entity_id
_entity_poly.type
_entity_poly.pdbx_seq_one_letter_code
_entity_poly.pdbx_strand_id
1 'polypeptide(L)'
;MAEHKVIEKADSEEEKKKRKLLIIKIIPVAVLAFILIAVSLAWFTIDKALDLDSFGMKSVDSPFELKTVGSANVLKAEILDSNDYSKVSDGSNITSDENSKIYWLLDEESGMTKGINPGSHGKLTFYVVPNQSGKMEIQFKLSITGYAENKNEDAVSYEKVTEEEVTRFMNGHIMFFEKYDENNHTYSDFLHDETFTRTLKDCKVGVPQEVNVYWVWPNTLGQVLMKSTDENLTEKNVLFDDDSTERLDFAEYIKGNLSLFLSGDADKEQNKTVIEKILNGDKYSTAQLSSLSSMYNDADEKIGTKVQYILVELNV
;
A
#
# COMPACT_ATOMS: atom_id res chain seq x y z
N MET A 1 -8.00 21.36 69.06
CA MET A 1 -7.22 21.58 67.81
C MET A 1 -6.74 20.29 67.13
N ALA A 2 -6.79 19.12 67.80
CA ALA A 2 -6.37 17.83 67.19
C ALA A 2 -7.48 17.13 66.38
N GLU A 3 -8.76 17.26 66.75
CA GLU A 3 -9.86 16.54 66.08
C GLU A 3 -10.17 17.08 64.68
N HIS A 4 -10.06 18.39 64.47
CA HIS A 4 -10.36 19.02 63.18
C HIS A 4 -9.36 18.64 62.07
N LYS A 5 -8.11 18.31 62.44
CA LYS A 5 -7.04 17.93 61.50
C LYS A 5 -7.09 16.46 61.09
N VAL A 6 -7.77 15.62 61.88
CA VAL A 6 -7.96 14.18 61.59
C VAL A 6 -9.10 13.97 60.60
N ILE A 7 -10.18 14.75 60.72
CA ILE A 7 -11.35 14.69 59.82
C ILE A 7 -10.98 15.17 58.41
N GLU A 8 -10.22 16.27 58.30
CA GLU A 8 -9.78 16.81 57.01
C GLU A 8 -8.81 15.87 56.27
N LYS A 9 -7.96 15.14 57.00
CA LYS A 9 -7.07 14.13 56.41
C LYS A 9 -7.84 12.88 55.92
N ALA A 10 -8.83 12.42 56.68
CA ALA A 10 -9.63 11.25 56.34
C ALA A 10 -10.47 11.49 55.08
N ASP A 11 -11.09 12.67 54.96
CA ASP A 11 -11.91 13.04 53.80
C ASP A 11 -11.06 13.16 52.52
N SER A 12 -9.83 13.67 52.63
CA SER A 12 -8.88 13.77 51.50
C SER A 12 -8.37 12.41 51.00
N GLU A 13 -8.27 11.40 51.88
CA GLU A 13 -7.86 10.04 51.49
C GLU A 13 -9.02 9.26 50.86
N GLU A 14 -10.25 9.47 51.34
CA GLU A 14 -11.44 8.84 50.78
C GLU A 14 -11.74 9.38 49.36
N GLU A 15 -11.59 10.68 49.13
CA GLU A 15 -11.67 11.27 47.79
C GLU A 15 -10.59 10.74 46.84
N LYS A 16 -9.34 10.59 47.31
CA LYS A 16 -8.24 10.03 46.50
C LYS A 16 -8.49 8.56 46.16
N LYS A 17 -9.05 7.76 47.07
CA LYS A 17 -9.48 6.39 46.79
C LYS A 17 -10.63 6.34 45.80
N LYS A 18 -11.63 7.22 45.92
CA LYS A 18 -12.74 7.33 44.96
C LYS A 18 -12.26 7.73 43.55
N ARG A 19 -11.35 8.69 43.43
CA ARG A 19 -10.72 9.08 42.14
C ARG A 19 -9.87 7.97 41.54
N LYS A 20 -9.06 7.26 42.33
CA LYS A 20 -8.29 6.09 41.84
C LYS A 20 -9.22 4.96 41.40
N LEU A 21 -10.30 4.70 42.13
CA LEU A 21 -11.28 3.67 41.78
C LEU A 21 -12.07 4.04 40.50
N LEU A 22 -12.39 5.33 40.31
CA LEU A 22 -12.99 5.85 39.07
C LEU A 22 -12.03 5.73 37.87
N ILE A 23 -10.76 6.08 38.04
CA ILE A 23 -9.73 5.94 36.99
C ILE A 23 -9.51 4.46 36.62
N ILE A 24 -9.44 3.57 37.61
CA ILE A 24 -9.30 2.11 37.40
C ILE A 24 -10.53 1.50 36.69
N LYS A 25 -11.73 2.09 36.84
CA LYS A 25 -12.95 1.61 36.16
C LYS A 25 -13.16 2.23 34.78
N ILE A 26 -12.67 3.44 34.53
CA ILE A 26 -12.84 4.15 33.25
C ILE A 26 -11.80 3.70 32.22
N ILE A 27 -10.56 3.41 32.63
CA ILE A 27 -9.48 2.97 31.71
C ILE A 27 -9.86 1.67 30.96
N PRO A 28 -10.35 0.60 31.60
CA PRO A 28 -10.73 -0.62 30.89
C PRO A 28 -11.93 -0.41 29.95
N VAL A 29 -12.90 0.42 30.34
CA VAL A 29 -14.10 0.69 29.54
C VAL A 29 -13.77 1.56 28.33
N ALA A 30 -12.89 2.54 28.47
CA ALA A 30 -12.41 3.37 27.36
C ALA A 30 -11.55 2.56 26.37
N VAL A 31 -10.70 1.66 26.87
CA VAL A 31 -9.88 0.75 26.03
C VAL A 31 -10.77 -0.26 25.30
N LEU A 32 -11.79 -0.84 25.95
CA LEU A 32 -12.78 -1.70 25.30
C LEU A 32 -13.62 -0.95 24.25
N ALA A 33 -14.00 0.30 24.52
CA ALA A 33 -14.70 1.13 23.54
C ALA A 33 -13.82 1.50 22.34
N PHE A 34 -12.52 1.78 22.55
CA PHE A 34 -11.57 2.02 21.47
C PHE A 34 -11.31 0.77 20.62
N ILE A 35 -11.19 -0.40 21.25
CA ILE A 35 -11.04 -1.68 20.53
C ILE A 35 -12.30 -2.00 19.72
N LEU A 36 -13.50 -1.74 20.26
CA LEU A 36 -14.75 -1.93 19.52
C LEU A 36 -14.90 -0.93 18.35
N ILE A 37 -14.44 0.31 18.49
CA ILE A 37 -14.41 1.28 17.37
C ILE A 37 -13.40 0.83 16.31
N ALA A 38 -12.20 0.40 16.70
CA ALA A 38 -11.18 -0.08 15.76
C ALA A 38 -11.59 -1.37 15.03
N VAL A 39 -12.22 -2.31 15.73
CA VAL A 39 -12.78 -3.54 15.13
C VAL A 39 -14.00 -3.23 14.28
N SER A 40 -14.82 -2.23 14.64
CA SER A 40 -15.91 -1.76 13.76
C SER A 40 -15.38 -1.06 12.51
N LEU A 41 -14.30 -0.28 12.58
CA LEU A 41 -13.66 0.32 11.40
C LEU A 41 -12.99 -0.76 10.53
N ALA A 42 -12.32 -1.75 11.13
CA ALA A 42 -11.72 -2.86 10.41
C ALA A 42 -12.76 -3.82 9.77
N TRP A 43 -13.94 -3.95 10.37
CA TRP A 43 -15.07 -4.71 9.78
C TRP A 43 -15.88 -3.87 8.79
N PHE A 44 -15.72 -2.54 8.78
CA PHE A 44 -16.29 -1.67 7.74
C PHE A 44 -15.34 -1.46 6.54
N THR A 45 -14.07 -1.86 6.62
CA THR A 45 -13.12 -1.83 5.49
C THR A 45 -13.07 -3.11 4.67
N ILE A 46 -13.69 -4.21 5.12
CA ILE A 46 -13.64 -5.52 4.44
C ILE A 46 -14.93 -5.87 3.67
N ASP A 47 -15.96 -5.01 3.68
CA ASP A 47 -17.18 -5.25 2.86
C ASP A 47 -17.80 -3.98 2.24
N LYS A 48 -17.00 -2.94 2.02
CA LYS A 48 -17.42 -1.75 1.25
C LYS A 48 -16.54 -1.50 0.03
N ALA A 49 -16.52 -2.49 -0.86
CA ALA A 49 -16.34 -2.25 -2.30
C ALA A 49 -17.69 -1.96 -3.00
N LEU A 50 -18.77 -1.73 -2.23
CA LEU A 50 -20.10 -1.43 -2.75
C LEU A 50 -20.66 -0.19 -2.03
N ASP A 51 -21.21 0.72 -2.84
CA ASP A 51 -21.98 1.92 -2.47
C ASP A 51 -21.21 3.24 -2.20
N LEU A 52 -20.26 3.59 -3.07
CA LEU A 52 -19.83 5.00 -3.26
C LEU A 52 -20.74 5.78 -4.24
N ASP A 53 -21.79 5.14 -4.78
CA ASP A 53 -22.73 5.73 -5.75
C ASP A 53 -23.92 6.49 -5.11
N SER A 54 -24.01 6.57 -3.78
CA SER A 54 -25.19 7.12 -3.10
C SER A 54 -25.07 8.60 -2.65
N PHE A 55 -23.96 9.29 -2.90
CA PHE A 55 -23.98 10.76 -2.77
C PHE A 55 -24.45 11.37 -4.07
N GLY A 56 -25.78 11.53 -4.17
CA GLY A 56 -26.42 12.41 -5.13
C GLY A 56 -25.97 13.86 -4.93
N MET A 57 -24.76 14.17 -5.39
CA MET A 57 -24.28 15.52 -5.62
C MET A 57 -24.48 15.82 -7.09
N LYS A 58 -25.37 16.78 -7.35
CA LYS A 58 -25.41 17.49 -8.63
C LYS A 58 -23.98 17.92 -8.95
N SER A 59 -23.46 17.45 -10.09
CA SER A 59 -22.18 17.83 -10.68
C SER A 59 -21.85 19.30 -10.40
N VAL A 60 -21.01 19.50 -9.38
CA VAL A 60 -20.13 20.66 -9.30
C VAL A 60 -18.95 20.26 -10.18
N ASP A 61 -18.54 21.12 -11.10
CA ASP A 61 -17.37 20.86 -11.93
C ASP A 61 -16.21 20.39 -11.03
N SER A 62 -15.61 19.23 -11.35
CA SER A 62 -14.52 18.67 -10.54
C SER A 62 -13.42 19.73 -10.37
N PRO A 63 -12.84 19.91 -9.18
CA PRO A 63 -11.81 20.94 -8.95
C PRO A 63 -10.53 20.72 -9.75
N PHE A 64 -10.35 19.54 -10.33
CA PHE A 64 -9.26 19.18 -11.23
C PHE A 64 -9.67 18.02 -12.16
N GLU A 65 -8.87 17.79 -13.18
CA GLU A 65 -8.88 16.57 -14.01
C GLU A 65 -7.60 15.77 -13.75
N LEU A 66 -7.61 14.47 -14.02
CA LEU A 66 -6.40 13.64 -14.01
C LEU A 66 -5.96 13.33 -15.45
N LYS A 67 -4.65 13.16 -15.66
CA LYS A 67 -4.06 12.71 -16.93
C LYS A 67 -2.91 11.76 -16.67
N THR A 68 -2.66 10.84 -17.59
CA THR A 68 -1.54 9.89 -17.49
C THR A 68 -0.43 10.23 -18.50
N VAL A 69 0.70 9.52 -18.41
CA VAL A 69 1.77 9.54 -19.43
C VAL A 69 1.78 8.18 -20.12
N GLY A 70 2.07 8.10 -21.41
CA GLY A 70 2.30 6.83 -22.10
C GLY A 70 1.33 6.54 -23.22
N SER A 71 1.33 5.30 -23.71
CA SER A 71 0.54 4.88 -24.87
C SER A 71 -0.51 3.84 -24.51
N ALA A 72 -1.68 3.94 -25.12
CA ALA A 72 -2.74 2.93 -24.99
C ALA A 72 -2.36 1.59 -25.65
N ASN A 73 -1.30 1.54 -26.47
CA ASN A 73 -0.90 0.33 -27.20
C ASN A 73 -0.48 -0.84 -26.30
N VAL A 74 -0.18 -0.56 -25.02
CA VAL A 74 0.21 -1.55 -24.01
C VAL A 74 -0.96 -2.00 -23.14
N LEU A 75 -2.13 -1.35 -23.26
CA LEU A 75 -3.35 -1.80 -22.60
C LEU A 75 -4.07 -2.86 -23.45
N LYS A 76 -4.53 -3.92 -22.81
CA LYS A 76 -5.41 -4.92 -23.44
C LYS A 76 -6.83 -4.39 -23.44
N ALA A 77 -7.35 -4.08 -24.63
CA ALA A 77 -8.68 -3.51 -24.81
C ALA A 77 -9.75 -4.37 -24.12
N GLU A 78 -9.61 -5.69 -24.15
CA GLU A 78 -10.55 -6.63 -23.55
C GLU A 78 -10.58 -6.55 -22.01
N ILE A 79 -9.45 -6.25 -21.36
CA ILE A 79 -9.42 -5.99 -19.90
C ILE A 79 -10.14 -4.67 -19.61
N LEU A 80 -9.89 -3.65 -20.40
CA LEU A 80 -10.52 -2.34 -20.23
C LEU A 80 -12.04 -2.40 -20.45
N ASP A 81 -12.49 -3.09 -21.51
CA ASP A 81 -13.90 -3.29 -21.84
C ASP A 81 -14.64 -4.01 -20.70
N SER A 82 -13.98 -4.97 -20.03
CA SER A 82 -14.54 -5.67 -18.87
C SER A 82 -14.67 -4.81 -17.60
N ASN A 83 -14.00 -3.66 -17.56
CA ASN A 83 -14.05 -2.69 -16.46
C ASN A 83 -14.83 -1.41 -16.84
N ASP A 84 -15.69 -1.49 -17.86
CA ASP A 84 -16.51 -0.37 -18.37
C ASP A 84 -15.68 0.88 -18.74
N TYR A 85 -14.44 0.67 -19.19
CA TYR A 85 -13.56 1.77 -19.55
C TYR A 85 -14.03 2.49 -20.81
N SER A 86 -14.49 3.73 -20.65
CA SER A 86 -14.76 4.64 -21.76
C SER A 86 -13.51 5.39 -22.20
N LYS A 87 -12.96 5.02 -23.36
CA LYS A 87 -11.87 5.78 -24.00
C LYS A 87 -12.36 7.19 -24.37
N VAL A 88 -11.77 8.25 -23.81
CA VAL A 88 -12.00 9.63 -24.25
C VAL A 88 -11.58 9.78 -25.72
N SER A 89 -12.48 10.35 -26.52
CA SER A 89 -12.45 10.36 -27.99
C SER A 89 -11.31 11.17 -28.64
N ASP A 90 -10.57 11.96 -27.87
CA ASP A 90 -9.62 12.94 -28.41
C ASP A 90 -8.17 12.44 -28.53
N GLY A 91 -7.89 11.18 -28.13
CA GLY A 91 -6.55 10.61 -28.21
C GLY A 91 -5.55 11.21 -27.22
N SER A 92 -6.01 11.99 -26.23
CA SER A 92 -5.18 12.45 -25.11
C SER A 92 -4.98 11.34 -24.08
N ASN A 93 -3.97 11.45 -23.22
CA ASN A 93 -3.57 10.43 -22.26
C ASN A 93 -4.58 10.31 -21.07
N ILE A 94 -5.62 9.51 -21.32
CA ILE A 94 -7.01 9.54 -20.80
C ILE A 94 -7.22 9.50 -19.27
N THR A 95 -8.25 10.25 -18.82
CA THR A 95 -9.14 10.03 -17.66
C THR A 95 -10.44 9.35 -18.09
N SER A 96 -11.01 8.42 -17.31
CA SER A 96 -12.36 7.89 -17.59
C SER A 96 -13.40 9.02 -17.60
N ASP A 97 -14.54 8.79 -18.26
CA ASP A 97 -15.75 9.64 -18.17
C ASP A 97 -16.24 9.84 -16.72
N GLU A 98 -15.81 8.95 -15.81
CA GLU A 98 -15.78 9.16 -14.37
C GLU A 98 -14.57 10.01 -13.96
N ASN A 99 -14.80 11.30 -13.65
CA ASN A 99 -13.81 12.33 -13.27
C ASN A 99 -12.88 12.01 -12.07
N SER A 100 -12.94 10.80 -11.50
CA SER A 100 -12.24 10.41 -10.27
C SER A 100 -11.39 9.13 -10.40
N LYS A 101 -11.27 8.56 -11.60
CA LYS A 101 -10.51 7.32 -11.81
C LYS A 101 -9.54 7.43 -13.00
N ILE A 102 -8.35 6.85 -12.86
CA ILE A 102 -7.42 6.65 -13.96
C ILE A 102 -6.94 5.20 -14.05
N TYR A 103 -6.78 4.75 -15.29
CA TYR A 103 -6.05 3.55 -15.66
C TYR A 103 -4.70 4.00 -16.22
N TRP A 104 -3.60 3.49 -15.67
CA TRP A 104 -2.29 3.98 -16.06
C TRP A 104 -1.96 3.63 -17.52
N LEU A 105 -1.73 4.65 -18.36
CA LEU A 105 -1.03 4.45 -19.63
C LEU A 105 0.45 4.20 -19.32
N LEU A 106 1.09 3.29 -20.05
CA LEU A 106 2.47 2.90 -19.73
C LEU A 106 3.44 3.50 -20.74
N ASP A 107 4.54 4.06 -20.24
CA ASP A 107 5.71 4.50 -20.99
C ASP A 107 6.94 3.66 -20.60
N GLU A 108 8.12 3.98 -21.15
CA GLU A 108 9.33 3.22 -20.82
C GLU A 108 9.74 3.37 -19.34
N GLU A 109 9.52 4.53 -18.73
CA GLU A 109 9.86 4.80 -17.31
C GLU A 109 8.98 4.03 -16.34
N SER A 110 7.76 3.66 -16.75
CA SER A 110 6.89 2.78 -15.97
C SER A 110 7.54 1.44 -15.65
N GLY A 111 8.53 0.96 -16.42
CA GLY A 111 9.13 -0.35 -16.23
C GLY A 111 8.20 -1.54 -16.51
N MET A 112 6.94 -1.28 -16.91
CA MET A 112 5.91 -2.33 -17.10
C MET A 112 5.67 -2.70 -18.57
N THR A 113 6.30 -2.02 -19.53
CA THR A 113 6.01 -2.16 -20.97
C THR A 113 6.43 -3.49 -21.60
N LYS A 114 7.32 -4.25 -20.95
CA LYS A 114 7.88 -5.52 -21.46
C LYS A 114 7.50 -6.73 -20.58
N GLY A 115 6.47 -6.57 -19.75
CA GLY A 115 6.16 -7.50 -18.67
C GLY A 115 7.00 -7.21 -17.42
N ILE A 116 6.57 -7.76 -16.30
CA ILE A 116 7.22 -7.59 -15.00
C ILE A 116 7.52 -8.95 -14.38
N ASN A 117 8.52 -9.00 -13.52
CA ASN A 117 8.97 -10.17 -12.77
C ASN A 117 9.66 -9.71 -11.47
N PRO A 118 10.01 -10.63 -10.55
CA PRO A 118 10.87 -10.27 -9.42
C PRO A 118 12.15 -9.56 -9.89
N GLY A 119 12.45 -8.43 -9.25
CA GLY A 119 13.50 -7.48 -9.64
C GLY A 119 13.05 -6.35 -10.55
N SER A 120 11.84 -6.40 -11.12
CA SER A 120 11.30 -5.30 -11.92
C SER A 120 10.89 -4.12 -11.04
N HIS A 121 11.04 -2.90 -11.58
CA HIS A 121 10.69 -1.66 -10.91
C HIS A 121 10.42 -0.56 -11.94
N GLY A 122 9.83 0.54 -11.49
CA GLY A 122 9.61 1.69 -12.36
C GLY A 122 8.93 2.87 -11.68
N LYS A 123 8.55 3.85 -12.50
CA LYS A 123 7.92 5.10 -12.08
C LYS A 123 6.63 5.31 -12.86
N LEU A 124 5.53 5.37 -12.13
CA LEU A 124 4.20 5.66 -12.63
C LEU A 124 3.96 7.18 -12.48
N THR A 125 3.83 7.87 -13.61
CA THR A 125 3.59 9.32 -13.67
C THR A 125 2.16 9.65 -14.08
N PHE A 126 1.52 10.54 -13.33
CA PHE A 126 0.24 11.16 -13.69
C PHE A 126 0.26 12.66 -13.40
N TYR A 127 -0.74 13.37 -13.90
CA TYR A 127 -0.91 14.80 -13.70
C TYR A 127 -2.26 15.11 -13.10
N VAL A 128 -2.25 15.99 -12.11
CA VAL A 128 -3.45 16.71 -11.66
C VAL A 128 -3.51 18.02 -12.45
N VAL A 129 -4.58 18.24 -13.21
CA VAL A 129 -4.83 19.46 -13.97
C VAL A 129 -5.88 20.31 -13.25
N PRO A 130 -5.48 21.37 -12.55
CA PRO A 130 -6.38 22.22 -11.78
C PRO A 130 -7.46 22.89 -12.63
N ASN A 131 -8.71 22.88 -12.17
CA ASN A 131 -9.79 23.76 -12.66
C ASN A 131 -9.93 25.03 -11.81
N GLN A 132 -9.20 25.10 -10.70
CA GLN A 132 -9.13 26.27 -9.82
C GLN A 132 -7.68 26.57 -9.40
N SER A 133 -7.38 27.84 -9.12
CA SER A 133 -6.07 28.23 -8.61
C SER A 133 -6.00 28.12 -7.08
N GLY A 134 -4.80 27.91 -6.53
CA GLY A 134 -4.55 27.93 -5.10
C GLY A 134 -4.01 26.62 -4.53
N LYS A 135 -4.25 26.38 -3.23
CA LYS A 135 -3.84 25.15 -2.55
C LYS A 135 -4.90 24.07 -2.78
N MET A 136 -4.47 22.88 -3.18
CA MET A 136 -5.29 21.67 -3.17
C MET A 136 -4.66 20.60 -2.29
N GLU A 137 -5.50 19.85 -1.61
CA GLU A 137 -5.14 18.66 -0.87
C GLU A 137 -6.01 17.52 -1.40
N ILE A 138 -5.36 16.52 -1.98
CA ILE A 138 -6.03 15.43 -2.69
C ILE A 138 -5.51 14.13 -2.09
N GLN A 139 -6.42 13.27 -1.65
CA GLN A 139 -6.10 11.90 -1.28
C GLN A 139 -6.30 11.01 -2.50
N PHE A 140 -5.37 10.12 -2.72
CA PHE A 140 -5.39 9.13 -3.78
C PHE A 140 -5.41 7.74 -3.18
N LYS A 141 -6.04 6.81 -3.89
CA LYS A 141 -6.01 5.38 -3.58
C LYS A 141 -5.61 4.58 -4.80
N LEU A 142 -4.48 3.90 -4.72
CA LEU A 142 -4.02 2.91 -5.67
C LEU A 142 -4.73 1.58 -5.43
N SER A 143 -4.83 0.77 -6.47
CA SER A 143 -5.17 -0.64 -6.35
C SER A 143 -4.58 -1.42 -7.51
N ILE A 144 -4.20 -2.67 -7.23
CA ILE A 144 -3.73 -3.60 -8.26
C ILE A 144 -4.71 -4.75 -8.43
N THR A 145 -4.97 -5.12 -9.69
CA THR A 145 -5.77 -6.29 -10.04
C THR A 145 -4.99 -7.19 -10.98
N GLY A 146 -4.84 -8.47 -10.61
CA GLY A 146 -4.24 -9.50 -11.46
C GLY A 146 -5.26 -10.12 -12.42
N TYR A 147 -4.83 -10.42 -13.63
CA TYR A 147 -5.63 -11.08 -14.67
C TYR A 147 -4.91 -12.29 -15.24
N ALA A 148 -5.68 -13.34 -15.46
CA ALA A 148 -5.27 -14.54 -16.16
C ALA A 148 -5.73 -14.54 -17.62
N GLU A 149 -4.89 -15.03 -18.51
CA GLU A 149 -5.22 -15.18 -19.93
C GLU A 149 -5.84 -16.55 -20.21
N ASN A 150 -7.07 -16.55 -20.72
CA ASN A 150 -7.75 -17.75 -21.19
C ASN A 150 -7.74 -17.77 -22.72
N LYS A 151 -6.99 -18.72 -23.27
CA LYS A 151 -6.93 -18.96 -24.72
C LYS A 151 -7.90 -20.08 -25.10
N ASN A 152 -8.93 -19.74 -25.85
CA ASN A 152 -9.72 -20.70 -26.62
C ASN A 152 -9.32 -20.62 -28.09
N GLU A 153 -9.60 -21.66 -28.88
CA GLU A 153 -9.07 -21.85 -30.25
C GLU A 153 -9.26 -20.62 -31.18
N ASP A 154 -10.30 -19.80 -30.96
CA ASP A 154 -10.60 -18.61 -31.77
C ASP A 154 -10.65 -17.27 -31.00
N ALA A 155 -10.45 -17.28 -29.68
CA ALA A 155 -10.60 -16.06 -28.85
C ALA A 155 -9.69 -16.07 -27.63
N VAL A 156 -9.16 -14.90 -27.30
CA VAL A 156 -8.45 -14.64 -26.04
C VAL A 156 -9.39 -13.86 -25.14
N SER A 157 -9.61 -14.35 -23.92
CA SER A 157 -10.28 -13.60 -22.85
C SER A 157 -9.35 -13.43 -21.67
N TYR A 158 -9.65 -12.44 -20.84
CA TYR A 158 -8.92 -12.17 -19.61
C TYR A 158 -9.87 -12.25 -18.44
N GLU A 159 -9.50 -13.02 -17.42
CA GLU A 159 -10.31 -13.21 -16.22
C GLU A 159 -9.57 -12.67 -15.01
N LYS A 160 -10.28 -11.95 -14.15
CA LYS A 160 -9.72 -11.45 -12.90
C LYS A 160 -9.30 -12.64 -12.03
N VAL A 161 -8.08 -12.60 -11.51
CA VAL A 161 -7.63 -13.57 -10.51
C VAL A 161 -8.31 -13.24 -9.19
N THR A 162 -9.17 -14.14 -8.72
CA THR A 162 -9.91 -14.00 -7.46
C THR A 162 -9.39 -14.91 -6.36
N GLU A 163 -8.31 -15.65 -6.60
CA GLU A 163 -7.66 -16.48 -5.59
C GLU A 163 -7.08 -15.57 -4.50
N GLU A 164 -7.71 -15.57 -3.32
CA GLU A 164 -7.35 -14.68 -2.19
C GLU A 164 -5.86 -14.73 -1.87
N GLU A 165 -5.27 -15.93 -1.88
CA GLU A 165 -3.85 -16.12 -1.62
C GLU A 165 -2.97 -15.39 -2.66
N VAL A 166 -3.32 -15.44 -3.95
CA VAL A 166 -2.55 -14.81 -5.02
C VAL A 166 -2.69 -13.28 -4.95
N THR A 167 -3.91 -12.78 -4.76
CA THR A 167 -4.16 -11.34 -4.58
C THR A 167 -3.40 -10.81 -3.37
N ARG A 168 -3.40 -11.57 -2.27
CA ARG A 168 -2.67 -11.23 -1.05
C ARG A 168 -1.17 -11.14 -1.29
N PHE A 169 -0.58 -12.08 -2.03
CA PHE A 169 0.85 -12.02 -2.37
C PHE A 169 1.17 -10.88 -3.32
N MET A 170 0.32 -10.60 -4.31
CA MET A 170 0.52 -9.42 -5.17
C MET A 170 0.65 -8.13 -4.35
N ASN A 171 -0.22 -7.93 -3.36
CA ASN A 171 -0.21 -6.73 -2.51
C ASN A 171 1.03 -6.67 -1.58
N GLY A 172 1.61 -7.81 -1.23
CA GLY A 172 2.87 -7.85 -0.49
C GLY A 172 4.09 -7.62 -1.37
N HIS A 173 4.09 -8.13 -2.61
CA HIS A 173 5.30 -8.19 -3.45
C HIS A 173 5.43 -7.04 -4.43
N ILE A 174 4.32 -6.48 -4.93
CA ILE A 174 4.33 -5.31 -5.82
C ILE A 174 4.10 -4.08 -4.95
N MET A 175 5.20 -3.47 -4.50
CA MET A 175 5.19 -2.41 -3.50
C MET A 175 5.22 -1.03 -4.16
N PHE A 176 4.51 -0.07 -3.57
CA PHE A 176 4.44 1.32 -4.04
C PHE A 176 5.02 2.30 -3.03
N PHE A 177 5.64 3.37 -3.54
CA PHE A 177 6.37 4.37 -2.77
C PHE A 177 6.18 5.77 -3.36
N GLU A 178 6.22 6.80 -2.52
CA GLU A 178 6.19 8.18 -3.01
C GLU A 178 7.54 8.67 -3.51
N LYS A 179 8.63 8.07 -3.04
CA LYS A 179 9.99 8.54 -3.27
C LYS A 179 10.94 7.41 -3.65
N TYR A 180 11.91 7.79 -4.47
CA TYR A 180 13.04 6.97 -4.89
C TYR A 180 14.29 7.85 -4.94
N ASP A 181 15.38 7.39 -4.33
CA ASP A 181 16.69 8.04 -4.40
C ASP A 181 17.55 7.37 -5.48
N GLU A 182 17.81 8.09 -6.57
CA GLU A 182 18.62 7.58 -7.68
C GLU A 182 20.09 7.34 -7.32
N ASN A 183 20.63 7.99 -6.27
CA ASN A 183 22.04 7.84 -5.89
C ASN A 183 22.30 6.52 -5.18
N ASN A 184 21.38 6.14 -4.29
CA ASN A 184 21.50 4.94 -3.45
C ASN A 184 20.60 3.80 -3.94
N HIS A 185 19.72 4.06 -4.91
CA HIS A 185 18.72 3.14 -5.43
C HIS A 185 17.74 2.63 -4.36
N THR A 186 17.38 3.47 -3.40
CA THR A 186 16.52 3.14 -2.26
C THR A 186 15.16 3.85 -2.34
N TYR A 187 14.16 3.28 -1.69
CA TYR A 187 12.78 3.76 -1.67
C TYR A 187 12.41 4.33 -0.30
N SER A 188 11.46 5.27 -0.28
CA SER A 188 10.92 5.86 0.96
C SER A 188 9.46 6.25 0.80
N ASP A 189 8.77 6.52 1.92
CA ASP A 189 7.32 6.76 1.99
C ASP A 189 6.51 5.60 1.38
N PHE A 190 6.57 4.43 2.04
CA PHE A 190 5.87 3.22 1.63
C PHE A 190 4.34 3.37 1.72
N LEU A 191 3.63 3.02 0.65
CA LEU A 191 2.17 3.11 0.55
C LEU A 191 1.50 1.83 1.04
N HIS A 192 1.61 1.56 2.35
CA HIS A 192 1.18 0.28 2.94
C HIS A 192 -0.34 0.02 2.87
N ASP A 193 -1.17 1.06 2.79
CA ASP A 193 -2.62 0.95 2.63
C ASP A 193 -3.08 1.41 1.24
N GLU A 194 -2.12 1.53 0.32
CA GLU A 194 -2.31 1.98 -1.05
C GLU A 194 -2.86 3.42 -1.16
N THR A 195 -2.90 4.18 -0.05
CA THR A 195 -3.36 5.57 -0.06
C THR A 195 -2.21 6.56 0.15
N PHE A 196 -2.33 7.72 -0.48
CA PHE A 196 -1.39 8.82 -0.25
C PHE A 196 -2.06 10.17 -0.45
N THR A 197 -1.54 11.19 0.23
CA THR A 197 -2.07 12.56 0.13
C THR A 197 -1.07 13.46 -0.56
N ARG A 198 -1.53 14.27 -1.52
CA ARG A 198 -0.73 15.31 -2.16
C ARG A 198 -1.27 16.68 -1.81
N THR A 199 -0.41 17.51 -1.25
CA THR A 199 -0.64 18.95 -1.15
C THR A 199 0.00 19.64 -2.33
N LEU A 200 -0.81 20.13 -3.27
CA LEU A 200 -0.36 20.94 -4.40
C LEU A 200 -0.51 22.42 -4.04
N LYS A 201 0.62 23.14 -3.98
CA LYS A 201 0.66 24.56 -3.63
C LYS A 201 0.67 25.41 -4.90
N ASP A 202 0.06 26.59 -4.83
CA ASP A 202 0.09 27.59 -5.90
C ASP A 202 -0.35 27.06 -7.28
N CYS A 203 -1.34 26.16 -7.29
CA CYS A 203 -1.93 25.62 -8.51
C CYS A 203 -2.48 26.76 -9.38
N LYS A 204 -2.37 26.60 -10.70
CA LYS A 204 -2.95 27.50 -11.70
C LYS A 204 -3.88 26.71 -12.60
N VAL A 205 -5.02 27.29 -12.93
CA VAL A 205 -6.00 26.68 -13.83
C VAL A 205 -5.34 26.20 -15.12
N GLY A 206 -5.56 24.95 -15.49
CA GLY A 206 -5.06 24.32 -16.71
C GLY A 206 -3.56 24.00 -16.73
N VAL A 207 -2.82 24.25 -15.65
CA VAL A 207 -1.38 23.95 -15.56
C VAL A 207 -1.18 22.58 -14.89
N PRO A 208 -0.77 21.53 -15.62
CA PRO A 208 -0.57 20.20 -15.06
C PRO A 208 0.43 20.19 -13.91
N GLN A 209 0.08 19.51 -12.83
CA GLN A 209 0.94 19.25 -11.68
C GLN A 209 1.34 17.78 -11.71
N GLU A 210 2.63 17.51 -11.90
CA GLU A 210 3.16 16.15 -11.96
C GLU A 210 3.11 15.47 -10.60
N VAL A 211 2.69 14.21 -10.61
CA VAL A 211 2.71 13.33 -9.44
C VAL A 211 3.31 11.99 -9.87
N ASN A 212 4.32 11.57 -9.11
CA ASN A 212 5.04 10.33 -9.33
C ASN A 212 4.74 9.34 -8.21
N VAL A 213 4.58 8.07 -8.59
CA VAL A 213 4.51 6.91 -7.71
C VAL A 213 5.56 5.93 -8.21
N TYR A 214 6.46 5.51 -7.33
CA TYR A 214 7.46 4.50 -7.64
C TYR A 214 6.92 3.13 -7.25
N TRP A 215 7.29 2.11 -8.00
CA TRP A 215 6.94 0.74 -7.67
C TRP A 215 8.13 -0.19 -7.86
N VAL A 216 8.12 -1.29 -7.11
CA VAL A 216 9.14 -2.32 -7.20
C VAL A 216 8.55 -3.67 -6.80
N TRP A 217 8.95 -4.69 -7.54
CA TRP A 217 8.83 -6.08 -7.14
C TRP A 217 10.22 -6.55 -6.71
N PRO A 218 10.53 -6.62 -5.41
CA PRO A 218 11.87 -7.04 -4.97
C PRO A 218 12.17 -8.47 -5.38
N ASN A 219 13.40 -8.71 -5.84
CA ASN A 219 13.83 -10.02 -6.33
C ASN A 219 13.99 -11.03 -5.19
N THR A 220 14.37 -10.57 -4.00
CA THR A 220 14.56 -11.47 -2.86
C THR A 220 14.10 -10.84 -1.55
N LEU A 221 13.69 -11.68 -0.61
CA LEU A 221 13.41 -11.29 0.79
C LEU A 221 14.60 -10.56 1.45
N GLY A 222 15.84 -10.88 1.05
CA GLY A 222 17.04 -10.24 1.58
C GLY A 222 17.08 -8.74 1.29
N GLN A 223 16.70 -8.33 0.07
CA GLN A 223 16.65 -6.90 -0.32
C GLN A 223 15.67 -6.11 0.53
N VAL A 224 14.60 -6.77 0.97
CA VAL A 224 13.54 -6.18 1.79
C VAL A 224 13.97 -6.01 3.24
N LEU A 225 14.66 -7.01 3.82
CA LEU A 225 14.93 -7.06 5.27
C LEU A 225 16.33 -6.59 5.68
N MET A 226 17.34 -6.85 4.86
CA MET A 226 18.74 -6.73 5.28
C MET A 226 19.29 -5.32 5.12
N LYS A 227 20.38 -5.03 5.85
CA LYS A 227 21.26 -3.91 5.54
C LYS A 227 22.16 -4.26 4.35
N SER A 228 22.64 -3.23 3.64
CA SER A 228 23.60 -3.34 2.54
C SER A 228 24.92 -4.00 2.95
N THR A 229 25.21 -3.98 4.25
CA THR A 229 26.41 -4.57 4.87
C THR A 229 26.23 -6.00 5.39
N ASP A 230 25.03 -6.59 5.27
CA ASP A 230 24.78 -7.97 5.69
C ASP A 230 25.57 -8.96 4.81
N GLU A 231 26.28 -9.89 5.46
CA GLU A 231 27.12 -10.88 4.78
C GLU A 231 26.32 -11.92 3.97
N ASN A 232 25.04 -12.11 4.30
CA ASN A 232 24.14 -13.05 3.63
C ASN A 232 23.32 -12.39 2.50
N LEU A 233 23.47 -11.09 2.27
CA LEU A 233 22.82 -10.37 1.19
C LEU A 233 23.44 -10.79 -0.16
N THR A 234 22.67 -11.51 -0.97
CA THR A 234 23.13 -12.03 -2.27
C THR A 234 23.20 -10.96 -3.36
N GLU A 235 22.32 -9.96 -3.29
CA GLU A 235 22.23 -8.83 -4.21
C GLU A 235 22.44 -7.53 -3.44
N LYS A 236 23.49 -6.76 -3.79
CA LYS A 236 23.94 -5.61 -2.99
C LYS A 236 23.00 -4.39 -2.97
N ASN A 237 21.86 -4.49 -3.65
CA ASN A 237 20.82 -3.49 -3.73
C ASN A 237 19.76 -3.79 -2.65
N VAL A 238 19.70 -2.95 -1.63
CA VAL A 238 18.67 -2.99 -0.59
C VAL A 238 17.51 -2.08 -0.95
N LEU A 239 16.32 -2.42 -0.47
CA LEU A 239 15.10 -1.66 -0.73
C LEU A 239 15.12 -0.30 -0.02
N PHE A 240 15.70 -0.25 1.17
CA PHE A 240 15.75 0.93 2.04
C PHE A 240 17.18 1.30 2.40
N ASP A 241 17.41 2.58 2.69
CA ASP A 241 18.68 3.02 3.27
C ASP A 241 18.88 2.39 4.67
N ASP A 242 20.11 1.95 4.96
CA ASP A 242 20.45 1.09 6.11
C ASP A 242 20.03 1.67 7.46
N ASP A 243 20.09 3.00 7.59
CA ASP A 243 19.85 3.73 8.83
C ASP A 243 18.58 4.61 8.74
N SER A 244 17.75 4.39 7.72
CA SER A 244 16.47 5.08 7.56
C SER A 244 15.42 4.63 8.58
N THR A 245 14.55 5.57 8.99
CA THR A 245 13.35 5.27 9.78
C THR A 245 12.37 4.42 8.98
N GLU A 246 12.34 4.61 7.66
CA GLU A 246 11.50 3.90 6.70
C GLU A 246 11.77 2.41 6.71
N ARG A 247 13.04 1.99 6.81
CA ARG A 247 13.40 0.59 6.98
C ARG A 247 12.82 -0.01 8.26
N LEU A 248 12.83 0.73 9.36
CA LEU A 248 12.29 0.29 10.66
C LEU A 248 10.75 0.27 10.68
N ASP A 249 10.11 1.21 10.01
CA ASP A 249 8.65 1.23 9.88
C ASP A 249 8.16 0.09 8.99
N PHE A 250 8.84 -0.14 7.85
CA PHE A 250 8.56 -1.29 6.99
C PHE A 250 8.81 -2.62 7.71
N ALA A 251 9.87 -2.70 8.50
CA ALA A 251 10.19 -3.83 9.37
C ALA A 251 9.02 -4.22 10.31
N GLU A 252 8.42 -3.24 10.98
CA GLU A 252 7.27 -3.50 11.86
C GLU A 252 6.04 -3.86 11.04
N TYR A 253 5.84 -3.24 9.87
CA TYR A 253 4.77 -3.60 8.95
C TYR A 253 4.86 -5.05 8.48
N ILE A 254 6.00 -5.51 7.96
CA ILE A 254 6.15 -6.88 7.46
C ILE A 254 5.96 -7.91 8.57
N LYS A 255 6.45 -7.63 9.78
CA LYS A 255 6.27 -8.50 10.95
C LYS A 255 4.79 -8.69 11.32
N GLY A 256 3.98 -7.66 11.16
CA GLY A 256 2.52 -7.72 11.36
C GLY A 256 1.77 -8.39 10.20
N ASN A 257 2.40 -8.49 9.02
CA ASN A 257 1.75 -8.84 7.76
C ASN A 257 2.51 -9.94 6.99
N LEU A 258 3.15 -10.90 7.68
CA LEU A 258 4.01 -11.90 7.04
C LEU A 258 3.31 -12.71 5.95
N SER A 259 2.03 -12.99 6.13
CA SER A 259 1.23 -13.72 5.15
C SER A 259 0.98 -12.96 3.83
N LEU A 260 1.29 -11.66 3.75
CA LEU A 260 1.36 -10.92 2.49
C LEU A 260 2.60 -11.26 1.67
N PHE A 261 3.70 -11.66 2.33
CA PHE A 261 5.00 -11.82 1.68
C PHE A 261 5.46 -13.28 1.61
N LEU A 262 5.08 -14.09 2.59
CA LEU A 262 5.55 -15.45 2.75
C LEU A 262 4.41 -16.44 2.55
N SER A 263 4.65 -17.47 1.75
CA SER A 263 3.71 -18.56 1.57
C SER A 263 3.67 -19.52 2.77
N GLY A 264 2.66 -20.39 2.80
CA GLY A 264 2.53 -21.42 3.83
C GLY A 264 2.19 -20.86 5.22
N ASP A 265 2.70 -21.52 6.25
CA ASP A 265 2.43 -21.14 7.65
C ASP A 265 3.41 -20.03 8.11
N ALA A 266 3.21 -18.85 7.51
CA ALA A 266 4.04 -17.66 7.62
C ALA A 266 4.04 -17.04 9.02
N ASP A 267 2.88 -16.99 9.68
CA ASP A 267 2.65 -16.23 10.92
C ASP A 267 3.17 -16.91 12.19
N LYS A 268 4.00 -17.96 12.06
CA LYS A 268 4.69 -18.60 13.18
C LYS A 268 5.55 -17.61 13.94
N GLU A 269 5.50 -17.68 15.26
CA GLU A 269 6.32 -16.86 16.16
C GLU A 269 7.82 -16.98 15.87
N GLN A 270 8.25 -18.18 15.46
CA GLN A 270 9.63 -18.43 15.04
C GLN A 270 10.04 -17.58 13.84
N ASN A 271 9.17 -17.39 12.84
CA ASN A 271 9.45 -16.60 11.64
C ASN A 271 9.57 -15.12 12.02
N LYS A 272 8.63 -14.62 12.83
CA LYS A 272 8.65 -13.25 13.38
C LYS A 272 9.96 -12.96 14.11
N THR A 273 10.37 -13.86 15.01
CA THR A 273 11.62 -13.73 15.77
C THR A 273 12.86 -13.66 14.86
N VAL A 274 12.89 -14.45 13.78
CA VAL A 274 14.03 -14.44 12.83
C VAL A 274 14.06 -13.13 12.05
N ILE A 275 12.91 -12.67 11.58
CA ILE A 275 12.79 -11.41 10.84
C ILE A 275 13.20 -10.23 11.71
N GLU A 276 12.74 -10.16 12.95
CA GLU A 276 13.18 -9.14 13.92
C GLU A 276 14.71 -9.10 14.08
N LYS A 277 15.35 -10.27 14.18
CA LYS A 277 16.81 -10.35 14.29
C LYS A 277 17.50 -9.81 13.04
N ILE A 278 17.03 -10.18 11.84
CA ILE A 278 17.58 -9.68 10.57
C ILE A 278 17.48 -8.15 10.52
N LEU A 279 16.31 -7.62 10.87
CA LEU A 279 16.03 -6.18 10.84
C LEU A 279 16.94 -5.40 11.80
N ASN A 280 17.13 -5.92 13.01
CA ASN A 280 18.02 -5.35 14.03
C ASN A 280 19.51 -5.54 13.73
N GLY A 281 19.88 -6.34 12.72
CA GLY A 281 21.27 -6.71 12.44
C GLY A 281 21.87 -7.67 13.47
N ASP A 282 21.03 -8.39 14.22
CA ASP A 282 21.43 -9.42 15.16
C ASP A 282 21.83 -10.71 14.41
N LYS A 283 22.58 -11.59 15.09
CA LYS A 283 22.87 -12.92 14.53
C LYS A 283 21.60 -13.76 14.41
N TYR A 284 21.33 -14.26 13.22
CA TYR A 284 20.24 -15.18 12.90
C TYR A 284 20.77 -16.48 12.28
N SER A 285 19.91 -17.50 12.20
CA SER A 285 20.25 -18.77 11.57
C SER A 285 20.12 -18.65 10.06
N THR A 286 21.17 -18.96 9.31
CA THR A 286 21.14 -19.01 7.84
C THR A 286 20.16 -20.07 7.33
N ALA A 287 19.99 -21.19 8.05
CA ALA A 287 18.99 -22.20 7.70
C ALA A 287 17.55 -21.66 7.83
N GLN A 288 17.28 -20.83 8.85
CA GLN A 288 15.97 -20.19 9.01
C GLN A 288 15.77 -19.11 7.95
N LEU A 289 16.80 -18.32 7.63
CA LEU A 289 16.76 -17.39 6.50
C LEU A 289 16.43 -18.12 5.19
N SER A 290 17.11 -19.22 4.87
CA SER A 290 16.83 -20.00 3.66
C SER A 290 15.39 -20.50 3.62
N SER A 291 14.82 -20.89 4.76
CA SER A 291 13.40 -21.27 4.85
C SER A 291 12.48 -20.09 4.52
N LEU A 292 12.75 -18.89 5.08
CA LEU A 292 11.95 -17.70 4.81
C LEU A 292 12.08 -17.25 3.34
N SER A 293 13.29 -17.28 2.79
CA SER A 293 13.53 -17.00 1.37
C SER A 293 12.80 -17.99 0.46
N SER A 294 12.74 -19.27 0.81
CA SER A 294 11.94 -20.25 0.07
C SER A 294 10.46 -19.89 0.10
N MET A 295 9.92 -19.51 1.26
CA MET A 295 8.51 -19.13 1.39
C MET A 295 8.17 -17.86 0.59
N TYR A 296 9.10 -16.91 0.51
CA TYR A 296 8.99 -15.71 -0.33
C TYR A 296 9.00 -16.07 -1.82
N ASN A 297 9.97 -16.87 -2.26
CA ASN A 297 10.06 -17.31 -3.67
C ASN A 297 8.86 -18.16 -4.10
N ASP A 298 8.33 -19.00 -3.20
CA ASP A 298 7.12 -19.77 -3.45
C ASP A 298 5.90 -18.84 -3.63
N ALA A 299 5.86 -17.69 -2.94
CA ALA A 299 4.83 -16.67 -3.15
C ALA A 299 5.00 -15.96 -4.51
N ASP A 300 6.23 -15.61 -4.89
CA ASP A 300 6.55 -15.07 -6.22
C ASP A 300 6.11 -16.02 -7.34
N GLU A 301 6.41 -17.32 -7.20
CA GLU A 301 6.04 -18.34 -8.17
C GLU A 301 4.52 -18.46 -8.30
N LYS A 302 3.78 -18.37 -7.18
CA LYS A 302 2.31 -18.36 -7.22
C LYS A 302 1.75 -17.16 -7.95
N ILE A 303 2.34 -15.96 -7.79
CA ILE A 303 1.96 -14.79 -8.58
C ILE A 303 2.24 -15.06 -10.05
N GLY A 304 3.48 -15.40 -10.40
CA GLY A 304 3.92 -15.55 -11.79
C GLY A 304 3.26 -16.70 -12.57
N THR A 305 2.75 -17.73 -11.87
CA THR A 305 2.04 -18.85 -12.49
C THR A 305 0.55 -18.57 -12.72
N LYS A 306 -0.03 -17.63 -11.97
CA LYS A 306 -1.47 -17.35 -11.96
C LYS A 306 -1.85 -16.02 -12.59
N VAL A 307 -0.93 -15.06 -12.61
CA VAL A 307 -1.15 -13.70 -13.07
C VAL A 307 -0.29 -13.45 -14.31
N GLN A 308 -0.93 -13.18 -15.44
CA GLN A 308 -0.26 -12.85 -16.69
C GLN A 308 -0.27 -11.35 -16.97
N TYR A 309 -1.26 -10.62 -16.43
CA TYR A 309 -1.41 -9.19 -16.60
C TYR A 309 -1.79 -8.53 -15.28
N ILE A 310 -1.34 -7.30 -15.07
CA ILE A 310 -1.67 -6.49 -13.91
C ILE A 310 -2.27 -5.18 -14.38
N LEU A 311 -3.37 -4.80 -13.76
CA LEU A 311 -4.00 -3.51 -13.92
C LEU A 311 -3.70 -2.68 -12.67
N VAL A 312 -3.13 -1.49 -12.86
CA VAL A 312 -2.96 -0.49 -11.80
C VAL A 312 -4.00 0.59 -11.99
N GLU A 313 -4.81 0.81 -10.96
CA GLU A 313 -5.88 1.80 -10.94
C GLU A 313 -5.57 2.83 -9.85
N LEU A 314 -5.92 4.08 -10.11
CA LEU A 314 -5.86 5.15 -9.12
C LEU A 314 -7.24 5.82 -9.04
N ASN A 315 -7.74 5.95 -7.82
CA ASN A 315 -9.02 6.57 -7.49
C ASN A 315 -8.80 7.78 -6.58
N VAL A 316 -9.73 8.73 -6.62
CA VAL A 316 -9.75 9.94 -5.77
C VAL A 316 -11.07 10.06 -5.01
#